data_AF-A0A7W7PFG6-F1
#
_entry.id   AF-A0A7W7PFG6-F1
#
_cell.length_a   1.000
_cell.length_b   1.000
_cell.length_c   1.000
_cell.angle_alpha   90.00
_cell.angle_beta   90.00
_cell.angle_gamma   90.00
#
_symmetry.space_group_name_H-M   'P 1'
#
loop_
_entity.id
_entity.type
_entity.pdbx_description
1 polymer ?
#
loop_
_entity_poly.entity_id
_entity_poly.type
_entity_poly.pdbx_seq_one_letter_code
_entity_poly.pdbx_strand_id
1 'polypeptide(L)'
;MDEIDGVEVITFLDAEAFENWLAEHCTRHEGVWIKMAKKKSGIPTVTDDEVVDIGLCYGWISGQRRSFDEQYYLQKYVPRRPKSLWSQVNVDKVAMLTASGRMREPGLAEVRKAQEDVQGRGPTNRRRRRRSRPISRRRSTRTPRP
;
A
#
# COMPACT_ATOMS: atom_id res chain seq x y z
N MET A 1 -7.55 16.86 11.79
CA MET A 1 -6.95 15.83 10.92
C MET A 1 -6.24 14.82 11.81
N ASP A 2 -6.49 13.53 11.60
CA ASP A 2 -5.73 12.49 12.29
C ASP A 2 -4.31 12.45 11.72
N GLU A 3 -3.30 12.37 12.58
CA GLU A 3 -1.88 12.28 12.18
C GLU A 3 -1.23 11.08 12.88
N ILE A 4 -0.50 10.27 12.12
CA ILE A 4 0.18 9.09 12.64
C ILE A 4 1.64 9.14 12.23
N ASP A 5 2.52 9.21 13.23
CA ASP A 5 3.97 9.30 13.05
C ASP A 5 4.38 10.54 12.21
N GLY A 6 3.70 11.68 12.39
CA GLY A 6 3.95 12.90 11.62
C GLY A 6 3.40 12.88 10.20
N VAL A 7 2.52 11.93 9.88
CA VAL A 7 1.93 11.76 8.54
C VAL A 7 0.42 11.84 8.62
N GLU A 8 -0.16 12.67 7.77
CA GLU A 8 -1.59 12.93 7.70
C GLU A 8 -2.39 11.67 7.29
N VAL A 9 -3.53 11.47 7.94
CA VAL A 9 -4.48 10.39 7.63
C VAL A 9 -5.69 10.96 6.88
N ILE A 10 -5.90 10.46 5.66
CA ILE A 10 -7.00 10.89 4.79
C ILE A 10 -7.90 9.69 4.50
N THR A 11 -9.21 9.94 4.47
CA THR A 11 -10.21 8.94 4.10
C THR A 11 -10.77 9.31 2.74
N PHE A 12 -10.81 8.35 1.82
CA PHE A 12 -11.43 8.52 0.52
C PHE A 12 -12.64 7.60 0.41
N LEU A 13 -13.73 8.15 -0.13
CA LEU A 13 -14.96 7.40 -0.41
C LEU A 13 -14.80 6.62 -1.72
N ASP A 14 -14.23 7.28 -2.73
CA ASP A 14 -14.13 6.77 -4.11
C ASP A 14 -12.72 6.91 -4.67
N ALA A 15 -12.40 6.05 -5.65
CA ALA A 15 -11.13 6.04 -6.36
C ALA A 15 -10.84 7.40 -7.01
N GLU A 16 -11.85 8.08 -7.55
CA GLU A 16 -11.71 9.39 -8.19
C GLU A 16 -11.29 10.49 -7.20
N ALA A 17 -11.81 10.46 -5.97
CA ALA A 17 -11.40 11.39 -4.92
C ALA A 17 -9.92 11.21 -4.55
N PHE A 18 -9.45 9.96 -4.55
CA PHE A 18 -8.03 9.67 -4.35
C PHE A 18 -7.16 10.12 -5.54
N GLU A 19 -7.63 9.91 -6.77
CA GLU A 19 -6.93 10.37 -7.98
C GLU A 19 -6.79 11.89 -8.01
N ASN A 20 -7.85 12.65 -7.72
CA ASN A 20 -7.80 14.11 -7.66
C ASN A 20 -6.83 14.61 -6.59
N TRP A 21 -6.89 14.02 -5.39
CA TRP A 21 -5.96 14.38 -4.33
C TRP A 21 -4.50 14.09 -4.71
N LEU A 22 -4.24 12.95 -5.35
CA LEU A 22 -2.91 12.63 -5.87
C LEU A 22 -2.47 13.59 -6.97
N ALA A 23 -3.36 14.01 -7.87
CA ALA A 23 -3.01 14.98 -8.91
C ALA A 23 -2.49 16.29 -8.31
N GLU A 24 -3.11 16.76 -7.21
CA GLU A 24 -2.70 17.99 -6.52
C GLU A 24 -1.48 17.79 -5.61
N HIS A 25 -1.33 16.61 -4.99
CA HIS A 25 -0.31 16.35 -3.96
C HIS A 25 0.80 15.37 -4.40
N CYS A 26 0.88 14.99 -5.67
CA CYS A 26 1.83 13.98 -6.18
C CYS A 26 3.30 14.32 -5.93
N THR A 27 3.63 15.59 -5.70
CA THR A 27 4.99 16.08 -5.41
C THR A 27 5.40 15.96 -3.94
N ARG A 28 4.47 15.58 -3.04
CA ARG A 28 4.71 15.57 -1.59
C ARG A 28 5.57 14.38 -1.15
N HIS A 29 6.67 14.64 -0.44
CA HIS A 29 7.66 13.61 -0.05
C HIS A 29 7.37 12.86 1.27
N GLU A 30 6.47 13.37 2.10
CA GLU A 30 6.18 12.82 3.44
C GLU A 30 5.34 11.53 3.39
N GLY A 31 4.60 11.35 2.29
CA GLY A 31 3.58 10.33 2.15
C GLY A 31 2.29 10.68 2.88
N VAL A 32 1.32 9.77 2.80
CA VAL A 32 -0.01 9.92 3.40
C VAL A 32 -0.49 8.57 3.90
N TRP A 33 -1.26 8.56 4.99
CA TRP A 33 -2.00 7.39 5.43
C TRP A 33 -3.41 7.42 4.86
N ILE A 34 -3.80 6.36 4.17
CA ILE A 34 -5.14 6.24 3.62
C ILE A 34 -5.96 5.32 4.52
N LYS A 35 -7.03 5.87 5.10
CA LYS A 35 -8.01 5.13 5.89
C LYS A 35 -9.02 4.47 4.96
N MET A 36 -9.07 3.14 4.99
CA MET A 36 -9.96 2.32 4.19
C MET A 36 -10.80 1.41 5.10
N ALA A 37 -12.04 1.14 4.71
CA ALA A 37 -12.83 0.13 5.40
C ALA A 37 -12.37 -1.28 5.00
N LYS A 38 -12.46 -2.20 5.94
CA LYS A 38 -12.25 -3.63 5.66
C LYS A 38 -13.42 -4.13 4.83
N LYS A 39 -13.16 -5.04 3.90
CA LYS A 39 -14.19 -5.76 3.11
C LYS A 39 -15.29 -6.39 3.97
N LYS A 40 -14.99 -6.71 5.24
CA LYS A 40 -15.95 -7.30 6.19
C LYS A 40 -16.93 -6.29 6.82
N SER A 41 -16.69 -4.99 6.69
CA SER A 41 -17.50 -3.96 7.35
C SER A 41 -18.73 -3.54 6.54
N GLY A 42 -18.80 -3.88 5.25
CA GLY A 42 -19.92 -3.49 4.38
C GLY A 42 -20.00 -2.00 4.07
N ILE A 43 -18.96 -1.24 4.43
CA ILE A 43 -18.89 0.21 4.20
C ILE A 43 -18.31 0.45 2.81
N PRO A 44 -18.96 1.25 1.95
CA PRO A 44 -18.42 1.62 0.65
C PRO A 44 -17.20 2.50 0.85
N THR A 45 -16.01 2.00 0.47
CA THR A 45 -14.77 2.76 0.42
C THR A 45 -13.95 2.33 -0.78
N VAL A 46 -12.92 3.10 -1.10
CA VAL A 46 -11.92 2.73 -2.10
C VAL A 46 -11.38 1.33 -1.85
N THR A 47 -11.19 0.55 -2.91
CA THR A 47 -10.61 -0.78 -2.79
C THR A 47 -9.09 -0.73 -2.81
N ASP A 48 -8.46 -1.76 -2.23
CA ASP A 48 -7.00 -1.84 -2.20
C ASP A 48 -6.39 -1.86 -3.61
N ASP A 49 -7.08 -2.44 -4.57
CA ASP A 49 -6.63 -2.54 -5.95
C ASP A 49 -6.66 -1.18 -6.66
N GLU A 50 -7.76 -0.43 -6.52
CA GLU A 50 -7.91 0.90 -7.12
C GLU A 50 -6.86 1.90 -6.61
N VAL A 51 -6.62 1.92 -5.30
CA VAL A 51 -5.65 2.84 -4.70
C VAL A 51 -4.22 2.46 -5.10
N VAL A 52 -3.93 1.17 -5.26
CA VAL A 52 -2.63 0.72 -5.78
C VAL A 52 -2.47 1.15 -7.22
N ASP A 53 -3.47 0.94 -8.06
CA ASP A 53 -3.42 1.28 -9.48
C ASP A 53 -3.24 2.78 -9.71
N ILE A 54 -4.05 3.60 -9.02
CA ILE A 54 -3.92 5.06 -9.07
C ILE A 54 -2.55 5.48 -8.53
N GLY A 55 -2.10 4.92 -7.41
CA GLY A 55 -0.78 5.19 -6.86
C GLY A 55 0.32 4.95 -7.90
N LEU A 56 0.29 3.80 -8.59
CA LEU A 56 1.25 3.45 -9.63
C LEU A 56 1.21 4.42 -10.81
N CYS A 57 0.03 4.89 -11.22
CA CYS A 57 -0.12 5.88 -12.28
C CYS A 57 0.61 7.19 -11.97
N TYR A 58 0.72 7.57 -10.70
CA TYR A 58 1.45 8.77 -10.24
C TYR A 58 2.86 8.50 -9.70
N GLY A 59 3.33 7.24 -9.72
CA GLY A 59 4.66 6.87 -9.18
C GLY A 59 4.72 6.71 -7.66
N TRP A 60 3.57 6.59 -7.02
CA TRP A 60 3.40 6.32 -5.60
C TRP A 60 3.26 4.82 -5.34
N ILE A 61 3.76 4.36 -4.19
CA ILE A 61 3.68 2.95 -3.82
C ILE A 61 3.04 2.77 -2.44
N SER A 62 2.25 1.70 -2.33
CA SER A 62 1.73 1.24 -1.04
C SER A 62 2.89 0.65 -0.22
N GLY A 63 3.13 1.21 0.97
CA GLY A 63 4.14 0.74 1.90
C GLY A 63 3.53 0.01 3.09
N GLN A 64 3.61 0.65 4.25
CA GLN A 64 3.20 0.07 5.51
C GLN A 64 1.67 -0.02 5.62
N ARG A 65 1.19 -1.16 6.13
CA ARG A 65 -0.23 -1.35 6.45
C ARG A 65 -0.39 -1.44 7.95
N ARG A 66 -1.31 -0.68 8.52
CA ARG A 66 -1.60 -0.63 9.96
C ARG A 66 -3.09 -0.87 10.19
N SER A 67 -3.46 -1.64 11.21
CA SER A 67 -4.86 -1.75 11.64
C SER A 67 -5.24 -0.48 12.39
N PHE A 68 -6.36 0.15 12.02
CA PHE A 68 -6.92 1.29 12.74
C PHE A 68 -7.94 0.80 13.77
N ASP A 69 -9.00 0.15 13.28
CA ASP A 69 -10.14 -0.33 14.06
C ASP A 69 -10.55 -1.75 13.64
N GLU A 70 -11.61 -2.27 14.27
CA GLU A 70 -12.28 -3.49 13.80
C GLU A 70 -12.81 -3.33 12.39
N GLN A 71 -13.27 -2.13 12.03
CA GLN A 71 -13.84 -1.83 10.71
C GLN A 71 -12.87 -1.19 9.73
N TYR A 72 -11.83 -0.49 10.20
CA TYR A 72 -10.94 0.28 9.34
C TYR A 72 -9.48 -0.16 9.42
N TYR A 73 -8.73 0.03 8.34
CA TYR A 73 -7.28 -0.10 8.31
C TYR A 73 -6.66 1.08 7.59
N LEU A 74 -5.40 1.35 7.90
CA LEU A 74 -4.62 2.38 7.26
C LEU A 74 -3.59 1.75 6.33
N GLN A 75 -3.40 2.37 5.18
CA GLN A 75 -2.35 2.02 4.24
C GLN A 75 -1.53 3.26 3.95
N LYS A 76 -0.23 3.22 4.25
CA LYS A 76 0.69 4.30 3.94
C LYS A 76 1.01 4.27 2.44
N TYR A 77 0.88 5.42 1.79
CA TYR A 77 1.34 5.68 0.44
C TYR A 77 2.43 6.72 0.49
N VAL A 78 3.51 6.46 -0.24
CA VAL A 78 4.67 7.36 -0.30
C VAL A 78 5.09 7.49 -1.76
N PRO A 79 5.59 8.66 -2.19
CA PRO A 79 6.25 8.75 -3.47
C PRO A 79 7.49 7.84 -3.43
N ARG A 80 7.70 7.12 -4.52
CA ARG A 80 8.83 6.21 -4.58
C ARG A 80 10.14 7.01 -4.65
N ARG A 81 11.16 6.51 -3.95
CA ARG A 81 12.55 6.94 -4.16
C ARG A 81 13.21 6.05 -5.19
N PRO A 82 14.10 6.57 -6.05
CA PRO A 82 14.68 5.84 -7.18
C PRO A 82 15.34 4.49 -6.81
N LYS A 83 15.82 4.34 -5.56
CA LYS A 83 16.51 3.12 -5.08
C LYS A 83 15.59 2.03 -4.48
N SER A 84 14.26 2.15 -4.55
CA SER A 84 13.35 1.19 -3.87
C SER A 84 13.00 -0.01 -4.75
N LEU A 85 13.36 -1.23 -4.36
CA LEU A 85 13.01 -2.45 -5.11
C LEU A 85 11.50 -2.57 -5.39
N TRP A 86 11.13 -2.86 -6.64
CA TRP A 86 9.76 -3.20 -7.01
C TRP A 86 9.44 -4.64 -6.61
N SER A 87 8.21 -4.88 -6.17
CA SER A 87 7.70 -6.25 -6.11
C SER A 87 7.20 -6.65 -7.49
N GLN A 88 7.34 -7.93 -7.87
CA GLN A 88 6.88 -8.44 -9.16
C GLN A 88 5.41 -8.10 -9.46
N VAL A 89 4.56 -8.08 -8.43
CA VAL A 89 3.14 -7.71 -8.53
C VAL A 89 2.95 -6.27 -9.02
N ASN A 90 3.76 -5.32 -8.55
CA ASN A 90 3.66 -3.93 -8.99
C ASN A 90 4.15 -3.77 -10.42
N VAL A 91 5.18 -4.55 -10.82
CA VAL A 91 5.70 -4.56 -12.19
C VAL A 91 4.61 -5.03 -13.16
N ASP A 92 3.92 -6.13 -12.80
CA ASP A 92 2.83 -6.69 -13.59
C ASP A 92 1.66 -5.70 -13.73
N LYS A 93 1.24 -5.09 -12.61
CA LYS A 93 0.22 -4.03 -12.60
C LYS A 93 0.61 -2.84 -13.47
N VAL A 94 1.85 -2.37 -13.40
CA VAL A 94 2.30 -1.29 -14.27
C VAL A 94 2.31 -1.67 -15.73
N ALA A 95 2.71 -2.90 -16.08
CA ALA A 95 2.64 -3.36 -17.45
C ALA A 95 1.19 -3.32 -17.96
N MET A 96 0.23 -3.81 -17.16
CA MET A 96 -1.20 -3.76 -17.45
C MET A 96 -1.74 -2.33 -17.60
N LEU A 97 -1.39 -1.42 -16.67
CA LEU A 97 -1.82 -0.02 -16.68
C LEU A 97 -1.20 0.77 -17.85
N THR A 98 0.05 0.45 -18.20
CA THR A 98 0.73 1.03 -19.36
C THR A 98 0.08 0.57 -20.65
N ALA A 99 -0.21 -0.74 -20.77
CA ALA A 99 -0.93 -1.29 -21.93
C ALA A 99 -2.34 -0.70 -22.07
N SER A 100 -2.98 -0.37 -20.95
CA SER A 100 -4.31 0.26 -20.92
C SER A 100 -4.28 1.79 -21.09
N GLY A 101 -3.10 2.41 -21.20
CA GLY A 101 -2.96 3.87 -21.35
C GLY A 101 -3.38 4.69 -20.13
N ARG A 102 -3.48 4.08 -18.94
CA ARG A 102 -3.90 4.77 -17.69
C ARG A 102 -2.76 5.44 -16.94
N MET A 103 -1.52 5.09 -17.27
CA MET A 103 -0.32 5.66 -16.64
C MET A 103 -0.19 7.15 -16.92
N ARG A 104 0.17 7.94 -15.90
CA ARG A 104 0.49 9.36 -16.04
C ARG A 104 2.00 9.57 -16.18
N GLU A 105 2.40 10.73 -16.69
CA GLU A 105 3.81 11.12 -16.84
C GLU A 105 4.68 10.90 -15.58
N PRO A 106 4.27 11.29 -14.36
CA PRO A 106 5.05 11.04 -13.15
C PRO A 106 5.26 9.55 -12.87
N GLY A 107 4.23 8.71 -13.07
CA GLY A 107 4.36 7.25 -12.94
C GLY A 107 5.28 6.66 -14.00
N LEU A 108 5.14 7.08 -15.26
CA LEU A 108 6.00 6.64 -16.36
C LEU A 108 7.46 7.02 -16.14
N ALA A 109 7.73 8.21 -15.58
CA ALA A 109 9.09 8.63 -15.22
C ALA A 109 9.72 7.68 -14.19
N GLU A 110 8.96 7.26 -13.18
CA GLU A 110 9.43 6.29 -12.18
C GLU A 110 9.60 4.88 -12.76
N VAL A 111 8.78 4.47 -13.71
CA VAL A 111 8.91 3.19 -14.43
C VAL A 111 10.17 3.18 -15.30
N ARG A 112 10.44 4.25 -16.04
CA ARG A 112 11.69 4.39 -16.82
C ARG A 112 12.92 4.27 -15.93
N LYS A 113 12.96 5.01 -14.82
CA LYS A 113 14.04 4.90 -13.82
C LYS A 113 14.16 3.50 -13.22
N ALA A 114 13.04 2.81 -13.01
CA ALA A 114 13.03 1.45 -12.48
C ALA A 114 13.57 0.45 -13.51
N GLN A 115 13.26 0.60 -14.80
CA GLN A 115 13.83 -0.22 -15.86
C GLN A 115 15.36 -0.07 -15.92
N GLU A 116 15.86 1.16 -15.75
CA GLU A 116 17.31 1.42 -15.65
C GLU A 116 17.96 0.71 -14.44
N ASP A 117 17.29 0.64 -13.29
CA ASP A 117 17.84 -0.04 -12.08
C ASP A 117 17.72 -1.58 -12.16
N VAL A 118 16.64 -2.12 -12.75
CA VAL A 118 16.47 -3.58 -12.93
C VAL A 118 17.52 -4.16 -13.88
N GLN A 119 17.94 -3.41 -14.90
CA GLN A 119 19.06 -3.81 -15.77
C GLN A 119 20.37 -3.98 -14.96
N GLY A 120 20.48 -3.37 -13.78
CA GLY A 120 21.65 -3.43 -12.89
C GLY A 120 21.52 -4.38 -11.69
N ARG A 121 20.34 -4.94 -11.39
CA ARG A 121 20.13 -5.79 -10.19
C ARG A 121 19.32 -7.04 -10.50
N GLY A 122 19.99 -8.20 -10.42
CA GLY A 122 19.38 -9.53 -10.56
C GLY A 122 18.23 -9.80 -9.56
N PRO A 123 17.44 -10.86 -9.80
CA PRO A 123 16.11 -11.03 -9.21
C PRO A 123 16.17 -11.21 -7.69
N THR A 124 15.56 -10.27 -6.94
CA THR A 124 15.43 -10.39 -5.48
C THR A 124 14.17 -11.17 -5.10
N ASN A 125 14.33 -12.48 -4.87
CA ASN A 125 13.28 -13.36 -4.36
C ASN A 125 12.96 -13.01 -2.89
N ARG A 126 11.99 -12.12 -2.63
CA ARG A 126 11.43 -11.92 -1.28
C ARG A 126 10.17 -12.78 -1.09
N ARG A 127 10.37 -14.06 -0.73
CA ARG A 127 9.34 -14.84 -0.03
C ARG A 127 8.94 -14.11 1.25
N ARG A 128 7.75 -13.51 1.29
CA ARG A 128 7.11 -13.03 2.52
C ARG A 128 6.94 -14.22 3.48
N ARG A 129 7.84 -14.37 4.45
CA ARG A 129 7.59 -15.16 5.66
C ARG A 129 6.46 -14.46 6.43
N ARG A 130 5.21 -14.90 6.25
CA ARG A 130 4.13 -14.61 7.19
C ARG A 130 4.55 -15.18 8.55
N ARG A 131 4.90 -14.33 9.51
CA ARG A 131 5.01 -14.71 10.92
C ARG A 131 3.60 -14.98 11.44
N SER A 132 3.22 -16.24 11.50
CA SER A 132 2.05 -16.70 12.27
C SER A 132 2.32 -16.41 13.75
N ARG A 133 1.54 -15.51 14.36
CA ARG A 133 1.51 -15.31 15.82
C ARG A 133 0.93 -16.59 16.45
N PRO A 134 1.61 -17.26 17.41
CA PRO A 134 0.96 -18.32 18.16
C PRO A 134 -0.07 -17.71 19.10
N ILE A 135 -1.32 -18.16 18.99
CA ILE A 135 -2.40 -17.87 19.93
C ILE A 135 -2.06 -18.56 21.26
N SER A 136 -1.88 -17.76 22.30
CA SER A 136 -1.81 -18.19 23.68
C SER A 136 -3.11 -18.88 24.09
N ARG A 137 -3.09 -20.20 24.27
CA ARG A 137 -4.15 -20.91 25.01
C ARG A 137 -3.78 -20.95 26.49
N ARG A 138 -4.39 -20.03 27.25
CA ARG A 138 -4.64 -20.20 28.69
C ARG A 138 -5.57 -21.41 28.86
N ARG A 139 -5.23 -22.34 29.74
CA ARG A 139 -6.23 -23.15 30.44
C ARG A 139 -5.80 -23.33 31.89
N SER A 140 -6.48 -22.61 32.76
CA SER A 140 -6.52 -22.87 34.19
C SER A 140 -7.27 -24.18 34.44
N THR A 141 -6.70 -25.06 35.27
CA THR A 141 -7.22 -25.45 36.60
C THR A 141 -6.86 -26.92 36.93
N ARG A 142 -6.48 -27.10 38.22
CA ARG A 142 -6.85 -28.20 39.10
C ARG A 142 -5.86 -29.37 39.30
N THR A 143 -5.17 -29.33 40.44
CA THR A 143 -4.70 -30.47 41.27
C THR A 143 -5.90 -31.38 41.66
N PRO A 144 -5.75 -32.66 42.06
CA PRO A 144 -4.92 -33.09 43.20
C PRO A 144 -4.13 -34.41 43.05
N ARG A 145 -3.24 -34.58 44.03
CA ARG A 145 -2.50 -35.76 44.52
C ARG A 145 -3.29 -37.09 44.55
N PRO A 146 -2.58 -38.22 44.61
CA PRO A 146 -2.33 -38.86 45.91
C PRO A 146 -0.87 -38.72 46.40
#